data_AF-A0A2V2CTE3-F1
#
_entry.id   AF-A0A2V2CTE3-F1
#
_cell.length_a   1.000
_cell.length_b   1.000
_cell.length_c   1.000
_cell.angle_alpha   90.00
_cell.angle_beta   90.00
_cell.angle_gamma   90.00
#
_symmetry.space_group_name_H-M   'P 1'
#
loop_
_entity.id
_entity.type
_entity.pdbx_description
1 polymer ?
#
loop_
_entity_poly.entity_id
_entity_poly.type
_entity_poly.pdbx_seq_one_letter_code
_entity_poly.pdbx_strand_id
1 'polypeptide(L)'
;MKATTSTAARPAAVKQGLAPARVEDKLIKYKGSTGADVELSVSLTRQYFCREASDAEAYVFNAWCAHVGLDPWKREAYLVKYGNNPAQMLTAKDVFTKRAEANPRYQGQKAGVVVVNRNGELENRLGELVLEGEELVGGWAEVYVKDYLFPISAVLNFQERCQYNKEGKPQAKWATSPGLMIRKCALVAALREAFPGDVGSMYIPDEMGFEENAEAAVPITPHNAMDATYREMDEAEEMQESVQDSFFTDEG
;
A
#
# COMPACT_ATOMS: atom_id res chain seq x y z
N MET A 1 4.19 47.05 26.77
CA MET A 1 4.98 45.81 26.68
C MET A 1 4.48 45.02 25.49
N LYS A 2 5.23 44.96 24.39
CA LYS A 2 4.90 44.14 23.21
C LYS A 2 5.61 42.80 23.37
N ALA A 3 4.84 41.71 23.43
CA ALA A 3 5.37 40.36 23.49
C ALA A 3 5.88 39.97 22.09
N THR A 4 7.19 39.77 21.97
CA THR A 4 7.83 39.26 20.77
C THR A 4 7.70 37.74 20.78
N THR A 5 6.74 37.19 20.05
CA THR A 5 6.63 35.74 19.84
C THR A 5 7.72 35.31 18.87
N SER A 6 8.79 34.72 19.40
CA SER A 6 9.82 34.04 18.62
C SER A 6 9.20 32.78 18.00
N THR A 7 8.91 32.83 16.70
CA THR A 7 8.49 31.66 15.93
C THR A 7 9.70 30.75 15.75
N ALA A 8 9.92 29.83 16.69
CA ALA A 8 10.90 28.77 16.52
C ALA A 8 10.50 27.94 15.28
N ALA A 9 11.30 28.02 14.22
CA ALA A 9 11.11 27.22 13.02
C ALA A 9 11.16 25.73 13.40
N ARG A 10 10.11 24.98 13.02
CA ARG A 10 10.12 23.51 13.16
C ARG A 10 11.37 22.97 12.44
N PRO A 11 12.14 22.06 13.05
CA PRO A 11 13.24 21.42 12.35
C PRO A 11 12.71 20.70 11.11
N ALA A 12 13.39 20.87 9.98
CA ALA A 12 13.05 20.16 8.75
C ALA A 12 13.15 18.65 9.01
N ALA A 13 12.20 17.88 8.49
CA ALA A 13 12.26 16.42 8.56
C ALA A 13 13.60 15.96 7.94
N VAL A 14 14.40 15.25 8.74
CA VAL A 14 15.64 14.63 8.24
C VAL A 14 15.21 13.61 7.21
N LYS A 15 15.54 13.85 5.93
CA LYS A 15 15.43 12.82 4.90
C LYS A 15 16.37 11.69 5.34
N GLN A 16 15.80 10.59 5.83
CA GLN A 16 16.54 9.34 5.98
C GLN A 16 16.85 8.85 4.57
N GLY A 17 17.85 9.46 3.93
CA GLY A 17 18.35 9.03 2.64
C GLY A 17 19.03 7.69 2.84
N LEU A 18 18.41 6.63 2.32
CA LEU A 18 19.08 5.35 2.12
C LEU A 18 20.28 5.63 1.20
N ALA A 19 21.50 5.45 1.71
CA ALA A 19 22.71 5.61 0.90
C ALA A 19 22.66 4.63 -0.28
N PRO A 20 23.19 5.00 -1.47
CA PRO A 20 23.23 4.12 -2.63
C PRO A 20 24.33 3.06 -2.42
N ALA A 21 24.13 2.14 -1.48
CA ALA A 21 24.88 0.90 -1.47
C ALA A 21 24.35 0.04 -2.61
N ARG A 22 25.24 -0.50 -3.44
CA ARG A 22 24.89 -1.51 -4.45
C ARG A 22 24.36 -2.71 -3.70
N VAL A 23 23.04 -2.91 -3.71
CA VAL A 23 22.42 -4.04 -3.06
C VAL A 23 22.66 -5.26 -3.94
N GLU A 24 23.25 -6.31 -3.37
CA GLU A 24 23.38 -7.59 -4.08
C GLU A 24 21.99 -8.15 -4.38
N ASP A 25 21.76 -8.59 -5.62
CA ASP A 25 20.48 -9.17 -6.04
C ASP A 25 20.32 -10.60 -5.52
N LYS A 26 20.15 -10.72 -4.20
CA LYS A 26 19.92 -11.99 -3.52
C LYS A 26 18.44 -12.33 -3.48
N LEU A 27 18.15 -13.61 -3.70
CA LEU A 27 16.82 -14.15 -3.59
C LEU A 27 16.40 -14.25 -2.11
N ILE A 28 15.36 -13.51 -1.75
CA ILE A 28 14.73 -13.55 -0.43
C ILE A 28 13.57 -14.53 -0.50
N LYS A 29 13.69 -15.63 0.25
CA LYS A 29 12.66 -16.66 0.38
C LYS A 29 12.01 -16.58 1.76
N TYR A 30 10.69 -16.56 1.81
CA TYR A 30 9.92 -16.55 3.05
C TYR A 30 8.56 -17.19 2.87
N LYS A 31 7.88 -17.45 3.99
CA LYS A 31 6.49 -17.91 4.00
C LYS A 31 5.56 -16.71 4.10
N GLY A 32 4.65 -16.56 3.15
CA GLY A 32 3.57 -15.58 3.24
C GLY A 32 2.58 -15.93 4.36
N SER A 33 1.68 -15.01 4.68
CA SER A 33 0.65 -15.16 5.72
C SER A 33 -0.27 -16.38 5.53
N THR A 34 -0.39 -16.87 4.29
CA THR A 34 -1.16 -18.07 3.91
C THR A 34 -0.34 -19.37 3.95
N GLY A 35 0.95 -19.31 4.31
CA GLY A 35 1.88 -20.45 4.29
C GLY A 35 2.48 -20.78 2.92
N ALA A 36 2.11 -20.04 1.88
CA ALA A 36 2.72 -20.16 0.56
C ALA A 36 4.18 -19.69 0.56
N ASP A 37 5.04 -20.36 -0.20
CA ASP A 37 6.40 -19.89 -0.47
C ASP A 37 6.37 -18.64 -1.34
N VAL A 38 7.07 -17.61 -0.90
CA VAL A 38 7.24 -16.35 -1.63
C VAL A 38 8.72 -16.13 -1.85
N GLU A 39 9.07 -15.87 -3.11
CA GLU A 39 10.43 -15.59 -3.53
C GLU A 39 10.47 -14.21 -4.20
N LEU A 40 11.38 -13.35 -3.76
CA LEU A 40 11.57 -11.99 -4.26
C LEU A 40 13.06 -11.69 -4.43
N SER A 41 13.42 -10.98 -5.50
CA SER A 41 14.73 -10.35 -5.66
C SER A 41 14.55 -8.87 -5.99
N VAL A 42 15.62 -8.08 -5.94
CA VAL A 42 15.59 -6.67 -6.34
C VAL A 42 15.20 -6.56 -7.82
N SER A 43 15.79 -7.40 -8.67
CA SER A 43 15.50 -7.43 -10.11
C SER A 43 14.04 -7.78 -10.40
N LEU A 44 13.51 -8.86 -9.79
CA LEU A 44 12.11 -9.25 -9.96
C LEU A 44 11.17 -8.14 -9.50
N THR A 45 11.51 -7.47 -8.40
CA THR A 45 10.66 -6.42 -7.84
C THR A 45 10.57 -5.22 -8.76
N ARG A 46 11.71 -4.81 -9.32
CA ARG A 46 11.76 -3.71 -10.29
C ARG A 46 11.06 -4.11 -11.60
N GLN A 47 11.26 -5.33 -12.08
CA GLN A 47 10.67 -5.80 -13.34
C GLN A 47 9.14 -5.92 -13.27
N TYR A 48 8.61 -6.52 -12.19
CA TYR A 48 7.20 -6.93 -12.12
C TYR A 48 6.31 -6.02 -11.28
N PHE A 49 6.87 -5.25 -10.34
CA PHE A 49 6.08 -4.40 -9.45
C PHE A 49 6.33 -2.90 -9.66
N CYS A 50 7.60 -2.46 -9.74
CA CYS A 50 7.91 -1.03 -9.88
C CYS A 50 9.26 -0.78 -10.58
N ARG A 51 9.23 -0.58 -11.91
CA ARG A 51 10.46 -0.34 -12.71
C ARG A 51 11.22 0.91 -12.31
N GLU A 52 10.50 1.93 -11.83
CA GLU A 52 11.07 3.22 -11.41
C GLU A 52 11.74 3.16 -10.03
N ALA A 53 11.52 2.09 -9.24
CA ALA A 53 12.15 1.94 -7.94
C ALA A 53 13.66 1.79 -8.09
N SER A 54 14.40 2.43 -7.18
CA SER A 54 15.82 2.17 -6.98
C SER A 54 16.04 0.80 -6.33
N ASP A 55 17.25 0.25 -6.47
CA ASP A 55 17.62 -1.04 -5.88
C ASP A 55 17.44 -1.03 -4.34
N ALA A 56 17.74 0.10 -3.69
CA ALA A 56 17.52 0.27 -2.25
C ALA A 56 16.03 0.27 -1.88
N GLU A 57 15.17 0.94 -2.67
CA GLU A 57 13.72 0.95 -2.44
C GLU A 57 13.11 -0.45 -2.65
N ALA A 58 13.53 -1.16 -3.69
CA ALA A 58 13.10 -2.53 -3.95
C ALA A 58 13.56 -3.50 -2.85
N TYR A 59 14.79 -3.35 -2.36
CA TYR A 59 15.27 -4.15 -1.23
C TYR A 59 14.46 -3.92 0.05
N VAL A 60 14.19 -2.65 0.39
CA VAL A 60 13.38 -2.29 1.57
C VAL A 60 11.97 -2.86 1.43
N PHE A 61 11.37 -2.78 0.24
CA PHE A 61 10.08 -3.39 -0.04
C PHE A 61 10.09 -4.92 0.18
N ASN A 62 11.11 -5.62 -0.32
CA ASN A 62 11.23 -7.06 -0.14
C ASN A 62 11.40 -7.45 1.32
N ALA A 63 12.26 -6.73 2.05
CA ALA A 63 12.47 -6.93 3.47
C ALA A 63 11.19 -6.69 4.28
N TRP A 64 10.43 -5.65 3.94
CA TRP A 64 9.13 -5.38 4.55
C TRP A 64 8.11 -6.49 4.27
N CYS A 65 7.98 -6.94 3.01
CA CYS A 65 7.08 -8.04 2.66
C CYS A 65 7.45 -9.33 3.39
N ALA A 66 8.75 -9.64 3.49
CA ALA A 66 9.24 -10.81 4.21
C ALA A 66 9.00 -10.73 5.72
N HIS A 67 9.25 -9.58 6.34
CA HIS A 67 9.03 -9.37 7.78
C HIS A 67 7.55 -9.48 8.15
N VAL A 68 6.68 -8.93 7.30
CA VAL A 68 5.25 -8.84 7.55
C VAL A 68 4.50 -10.08 7.05
N GLY A 69 5.09 -10.86 6.15
CA GLY A 69 4.47 -12.03 5.51
C GLY A 69 3.44 -11.66 4.45
N LEU A 70 3.68 -10.61 3.66
CA LEU A 70 2.81 -10.20 2.54
C LEU A 70 3.25 -10.89 1.25
N ASP A 71 2.32 -11.17 0.34
CA ASP A 71 2.61 -11.74 -0.97
C ASP A 71 2.35 -10.70 -2.10
N PRO A 72 3.41 -10.05 -2.64
CA PRO A 72 3.26 -9.10 -3.75
C PRO A 72 2.73 -9.75 -5.04
N TRP A 73 3.02 -11.03 -5.27
CA TRP A 73 2.55 -11.77 -6.46
C TRP A 73 1.02 -11.93 -6.44
N LYS A 74 0.45 -12.07 -5.25
CA LYS A 74 -1.01 -12.07 -5.00
C LYS A 74 -1.61 -10.68 -4.78
N ARG A 75 -0.83 -9.61 -5.03
CA ARG A 75 -1.25 -8.21 -4.84
C ARG A 75 -1.64 -7.89 -3.40
N GLU A 76 -1.01 -8.52 -2.41
CA GLU A 76 -1.20 -8.15 -1.00
C GLU A 76 -0.41 -6.88 -0.63
N ALA A 77 0.63 -6.58 -1.41
CA ALA A 77 1.52 -5.44 -1.25
C ALA A 77 1.78 -4.76 -2.60
N TYR A 78 1.88 -3.43 -2.57
CA TYR A 78 2.18 -2.60 -3.74
C TYR A 78 3.36 -1.69 -3.43
N LEU A 79 4.30 -1.62 -4.37
CA LEU A 79 5.36 -0.62 -4.38
C LEU A 79 5.03 0.42 -5.45
N VAL A 80 4.75 1.66 -5.04
CA VAL A 80 4.35 2.71 -5.97
C VAL A 80 5.29 3.90 -5.87
N LYS A 81 5.76 4.39 -7.01
CA LYS A 81 6.63 5.56 -7.12
C LYS A 81 6.09 6.48 -8.21
N TYR A 82 6.11 7.79 -7.95
CA TYR A 82 5.73 8.80 -8.94
C TYR A 82 6.81 9.87 -9.04
N GLY A 83 7.44 9.95 -10.21
CA GLY A 83 8.51 10.90 -10.47
C GLY A 83 9.65 10.74 -9.46
N ASN A 84 10.13 11.86 -8.92
CA ASN A 84 11.26 11.88 -7.99
C ASN A 84 10.88 11.69 -6.52
N ASN A 85 9.62 11.36 -6.22
CA ASN A 85 9.20 11.12 -4.85
C ASN A 85 9.74 9.77 -4.32
N PRO A 86 9.95 9.63 -3.00
CA PRO A 86 10.24 8.33 -2.40
C PRO A 86 9.14 7.32 -2.68
N ALA A 87 9.51 6.09 -3.01
CA ALA A 87 8.55 5.01 -3.20
C ALA A 87 7.70 4.79 -1.93
N GLN A 88 6.42 4.48 -2.12
CA GLN A 88 5.47 4.17 -1.06
C GLN A 88 5.15 2.68 -1.08
N MET A 89 5.11 2.08 0.10
CA MET A 89 4.73 0.70 0.32
C MET A 89 3.30 0.68 0.83
N LEU A 90 2.40 0.09 0.05
CA LEU A 90 0.97 0.09 0.31
C LEU A 90 0.49 -1.35 0.41
N THR A 91 -0.56 -1.56 1.18
CA THR A 91 -1.13 -2.90 1.43
C THR A 91 -2.51 -2.96 0.83
N ALA A 92 -2.89 -4.10 0.24
CA ALA A 92 -4.26 -4.28 -0.23
C ALA A 92 -5.24 -4.30 0.95
N LYS A 93 -6.43 -3.73 0.74
CA LYS A 93 -7.50 -3.72 1.75
C LYS A 93 -7.88 -5.14 2.22
N ASP A 94 -7.77 -6.14 1.35
CA ASP A 94 -8.14 -7.52 1.70
C ASP A 94 -7.19 -8.16 2.73
N VAL A 95 -5.95 -7.71 2.80
CA VAL A 95 -5.00 -8.13 3.85
C VAL A 95 -5.55 -7.74 5.22
N PHE A 96 -6.12 -6.54 5.36
CA PHE A 96 -6.69 -6.08 6.63
C PHE A 96 -7.84 -6.98 7.07
N THR A 97 -8.75 -7.31 6.16
CA THR A 97 -9.89 -8.18 6.49
C THR A 97 -9.46 -9.62 6.75
N LYS A 98 -8.54 -10.19 5.97
CA LYS A 98 -8.01 -11.55 6.21
C LYS A 98 -7.31 -11.66 7.56
N ARG A 99 -6.50 -10.67 7.92
CA ARG A 99 -5.80 -10.64 9.22
C ARG A 99 -6.76 -10.48 10.39
N ALA A 100 -7.78 -9.63 10.23
CA ALA A 100 -8.84 -9.50 11.22
C ALA A 100 -9.59 -10.83 11.40
N GLU A 101 -9.99 -11.49 10.31
CA GLU A 101 -10.67 -12.80 10.35
C GLU A 101 -9.81 -13.91 10.98
N ALA A 102 -8.50 -13.88 10.78
CA ALA A 102 -7.56 -14.81 11.40
C ALA A 102 -7.33 -14.53 12.90
N ASN A 103 -7.64 -13.32 13.38
CA ASN A 103 -7.41 -12.95 14.77
C ASN A 103 -8.52 -13.56 15.68
N PRO A 104 -8.17 -14.37 16.70
CA PRO A 104 -9.16 -15.01 17.58
C PRO A 104 -10.04 -14.05 18.39
N ARG A 105 -9.64 -12.77 18.49
CA ARG A 105 -10.38 -11.73 19.19
C ARG A 105 -11.33 -10.97 18.28
N TYR A 106 -11.30 -11.15 16.97
CA TYR A 106 -12.24 -10.48 16.08
C TYR A 106 -13.65 -11.05 16.23
N GLN A 107 -14.65 -10.17 16.32
CA GLN A 107 -16.06 -10.51 16.51
C GLN A 107 -16.96 -9.94 15.39
N GLY A 108 -16.36 -9.50 14.29
CA GLY A 108 -17.07 -8.87 13.18
C GLY A 108 -16.90 -7.36 13.13
N GLN A 109 -17.52 -6.75 12.12
CA GLN A 109 -17.39 -5.33 11.85
C GLN A 109 -18.65 -4.77 11.18
N LYS A 110 -18.86 -3.47 11.32
CA LYS A 110 -19.82 -2.68 10.54
C LYS A 110 -19.05 -1.55 9.87
N ALA A 111 -19.48 -1.18 8.67
CA ALA A 111 -18.91 -0.03 7.99
C ALA A 111 -19.95 0.59 7.08
N GLY A 112 -19.93 1.92 7.02
CA GLY A 112 -20.91 2.68 6.28
C GLY A 112 -20.47 4.09 5.96
N VAL A 113 -21.42 4.88 5.47
CA VAL A 113 -21.26 6.29 5.12
C VAL A 113 -21.97 7.17 6.15
N VAL A 114 -21.46 8.39 6.31
CA VAL A 114 -22.11 9.44 7.07
C VAL A 114 -22.69 10.41 6.05
N VAL A 115 -24.01 10.63 6.10
CA VAL A 115 -24.70 11.54 5.20
C VAL A 115 -25.45 12.62 5.97
N VAL A 116 -25.68 13.75 5.32
CA VAL A 116 -26.75 14.68 5.68
C VAL A 116 -27.96 14.31 4.85
N ASN A 117 -29.03 13.87 5.51
CA ASN A 117 -30.26 13.47 4.85
C ASN A 117 -31.05 14.68 4.31
N ARG A 118 -32.16 14.42 3.62
CA ARG A 118 -33.02 15.49 3.04
C ARG A 118 -33.63 16.45 4.08
N ASN A 119 -33.65 16.06 5.34
CA ASN A 119 -34.14 16.88 6.45
C ASN A 119 -33.03 17.73 7.09
N GLY A 120 -31.78 17.60 6.63
CA GLY A 120 -30.61 18.27 7.20
C GLY A 120 -30.01 17.56 8.43
N GLU A 121 -30.37 16.30 8.68
CA GLU A 121 -29.89 15.54 9.83
C GLU A 121 -28.71 14.64 9.45
N LEU A 122 -27.76 14.51 10.37
CA LEU A 122 -26.64 13.58 10.24
C LEU A 122 -27.11 12.14 10.50
N GLU A 123 -26.84 11.24 9.56
CA GLU A 123 -27.16 9.82 9.63
C GLU A 123 -25.93 8.95 9.37
N ASN A 124 -25.64 8.02 10.29
CA ASN A 124 -24.67 6.95 10.07
C ASN A 124 -25.37 5.78 9.38
N ARG A 125 -25.23 5.71 8.06
CA ARG A 125 -25.89 4.69 7.25
C ARG A 125 -24.99 3.50 7.01
N LEU A 126 -25.49 2.29 7.24
CA LEU A 126 -24.77 1.06 6.94
C LEU A 126 -24.63 0.89 5.42
N GLY A 127 -23.44 0.48 4.95
CA GLY A 127 -23.15 0.37 3.52
C GLY A 127 -22.81 1.70 2.88
N GLU A 128 -22.89 1.78 1.55
CA GLU A 128 -22.38 2.92 0.76
C GLU A 128 -23.48 3.68 0.00
N LEU A 129 -24.75 3.46 0.36
CA LEU A 129 -25.89 4.08 -0.30
C LEU A 129 -26.00 5.57 0.05
N VAL A 130 -25.92 6.42 -0.98
CA VAL A 130 -26.22 7.85 -0.91
C VAL A 130 -27.33 8.12 -1.93
N LEU A 131 -28.45 8.66 -1.47
CA LEU A 131 -29.60 8.96 -2.33
C LEU A 131 -29.47 10.35 -2.95
N GLU A 132 -30.22 10.56 -4.04
CA GLU A 132 -30.33 11.88 -4.64
C GLU A 132 -30.92 12.89 -3.62
N GLY A 133 -30.30 14.07 -3.54
CA GLY A 133 -30.64 15.11 -2.58
C GLY A 133 -30.05 14.93 -1.18
N GLU A 134 -29.22 13.91 -0.97
CA GLU A 134 -28.41 13.76 0.25
C GLU A 134 -26.97 14.18 -0.01
N GLU A 135 -26.27 14.59 1.05
CA GLU A 135 -24.86 14.96 0.99
C GLU A 135 -24.01 13.91 1.71
N LEU A 136 -23.00 13.37 1.02
CA LEU A 136 -21.99 12.52 1.64
C LEU A 136 -20.96 13.38 2.37
N VAL A 137 -20.90 13.24 3.70
CA VAL A 137 -20.01 14.05 4.54
C VAL A 137 -18.91 13.23 5.22
N GLY A 138 -19.01 11.90 5.21
CA GLY A 138 -18.00 11.06 5.82
C GLY A 138 -18.21 9.56 5.64
N GLY A 139 -17.38 8.80 6.33
CA GLY A 139 -17.49 7.35 6.46
C GLY A 139 -17.29 6.93 7.91
N TRP A 140 -17.91 5.83 8.29
CA TRP A 140 -17.79 5.30 9.65
C TRP A 140 -17.56 3.79 9.61
N ALA A 141 -16.89 3.28 10.63
CA ALA A 141 -16.76 1.85 10.85
C ALA A 141 -16.66 1.53 12.34
N GLU A 142 -17.08 0.32 12.69
CA GLU A 142 -16.98 -0.27 14.02
C GLU A 142 -16.41 -1.68 13.90
N VAL A 143 -15.37 -1.98 14.67
CA VAL A 143 -14.78 -3.30 14.77
C VAL A 143 -15.01 -3.83 16.18
N TYR A 144 -15.65 -4.99 16.26
CA TYR A 144 -15.98 -5.62 17.52
C TYR A 144 -14.83 -6.54 17.93
N VAL A 145 -14.25 -6.27 19.09
CA VAL A 145 -13.11 -7.02 19.63
C VAL A 145 -13.51 -7.69 20.92
N LYS A 146 -13.20 -8.98 21.04
CA LYS A 146 -13.44 -9.77 22.24
C LYS A 146 -12.81 -9.09 23.46
N ASP A 147 -13.57 -9.11 24.55
CA ASP A 147 -13.24 -8.53 25.85
C ASP A 147 -13.26 -6.99 25.91
N TYR A 148 -13.65 -6.30 24.84
CA TYR A 148 -13.89 -4.85 24.87
C TYR A 148 -15.37 -4.57 25.16
N LEU A 149 -15.62 -3.54 25.99
CA LEU A 149 -16.98 -3.11 26.32
C LEU A 149 -17.68 -2.37 25.17
N PHE A 150 -16.89 -1.70 24.33
CA PHE A 150 -17.36 -0.92 23.19
C PHE A 150 -16.54 -1.29 21.95
N PRO A 151 -17.13 -1.22 20.74
CA PRO A 151 -16.36 -1.43 19.52
C PRO A 151 -15.29 -0.35 19.36
N ILE A 152 -14.23 -0.69 18.63
CA ILE A 152 -13.28 0.31 18.15
C ILE A 152 -13.89 0.96 16.91
N SER A 153 -14.08 2.27 16.96
CA SER A 153 -14.82 3.02 15.95
C SER A 153 -13.95 4.06 15.28
N ALA A 154 -14.06 4.17 13.96
CA ALA A 154 -13.45 5.24 13.18
C ALA A 154 -14.54 6.03 12.46
N VAL A 155 -14.48 7.36 12.54
CA VAL A 155 -15.36 8.27 11.78
C VAL A 155 -14.47 9.25 11.04
N LEU A 156 -14.61 9.28 9.72
CA LEU A 156 -13.76 10.03 8.82
C LEU A 156 -14.55 11.13 8.13
N ASN A 157 -13.99 12.32 8.09
CA ASN A 157 -14.51 13.40 7.27
C ASN A 157 -14.20 13.13 5.78
N PHE A 158 -15.22 13.29 4.92
CA PHE A 158 -15.06 13.05 3.48
C PHE A 158 -14.08 14.04 2.83
N GLN A 159 -14.17 15.33 3.16
CA GLN A 159 -13.33 16.38 2.57
C GLN A 159 -11.85 16.21 2.94
N GLU A 160 -11.56 15.82 4.18
CA GLU A 160 -10.18 15.57 4.61
C GLU A 160 -9.58 14.31 4.00
N ARG A 161 -10.41 13.30 3.75
CA ARG A 161 -9.95 11.98 3.30
C ARG A 161 -9.95 11.82 1.78
N CYS A 162 -10.83 12.52 1.09
CA CYS A 162 -10.93 12.51 -0.37
C CYS A 162 -9.60 12.94 -0.98
N GLN A 163 -9.18 12.20 -2.01
CA GLN A 163 -7.94 12.49 -2.71
C GLN A 163 -8.24 13.36 -3.93
N TYR A 164 -7.51 14.46 -4.07
CA TYR A 164 -7.71 15.44 -5.12
C TYR A 164 -6.54 15.42 -6.11
N ASN A 165 -6.84 15.66 -7.37
CA ASN A 165 -5.84 15.84 -8.41
C ASN A 165 -5.24 17.26 -8.36
N LYS A 166 -4.29 17.55 -9.26
CA LYS A 166 -3.64 18.87 -9.35
C LYS A 166 -4.61 20.02 -9.68
N GLU A 167 -5.79 19.73 -10.22
CA GLU A 167 -6.84 20.71 -10.52
C GLU A 167 -7.80 20.93 -9.33
N GLY A 168 -7.59 20.28 -8.20
CA GLY A 168 -8.46 20.36 -7.03
C GLY A 168 -9.78 19.58 -7.17
N LYS A 169 -9.88 18.68 -8.16
CA LYS A 169 -11.05 17.79 -8.33
C LYS A 169 -10.76 16.43 -7.69
N PRO A 170 -11.79 15.73 -7.17
CA PRO A 170 -11.62 14.35 -6.71
C PRO A 170 -10.99 13.46 -7.78
N GLN A 171 -10.08 12.58 -7.37
CA GLN A 171 -9.50 11.54 -8.24
C GLN A 171 -10.61 10.62 -8.81
N ALA A 172 -10.31 9.88 -9.88
CA ALA A 172 -11.33 9.21 -10.69
C ALA A 172 -12.22 8.26 -9.88
N LYS A 173 -11.63 7.46 -8.98
CA LYS A 173 -12.37 6.54 -8.09
C LYS A 173 -13.20 7.28 -7.03
N TRP A 174 -12.68 8.37 -6.48
CA TRP A 174 -13.40 9.21 -5.53
C TRP A 174 -14.56 9.97 -6.20
N ALA A 175 -14.44 10.35 -7.47
CA ALA A 175 -15.52 10.97 -8.23
C ALA A 175 -16.62 9.98 -8.64
N THR A 176 -16.23 8.75 -9.02
CA THR A 176 -17.16 7.74 -9.55
C THR A 176 -17.80 6.86 -8.47
N SER A 177 -17.13 6.66 -7.33
CA SER A 177 -17.63 5.80 -6.25
C SER A 177 -17.26 6.35 -4.86
N PRO A 178 -17.67 7.59 -4.52
CA PRO A 178 -17.25 8.28 -3.29
C PRO A 178 -17.66 7.52 -2.01
N GLY A 179 -18.87 6.96 -1.97
CA GLY A 179 -19.37 6.19 -0.83
C GLY A 179 -18.55 4.93 -0.55
N LEU A 180 -18.20 4.18 -1.61
CA LEU A 180 -17.34 3.01 -1.52
C LEU A 180 -15.97 3.36 -0.96
N MET A 181 -15.36 4.42 -1.48
CA MET A 181 -14.01 4.86 -1.10
C MET A 181 -13.94 5.30 0.37
N ILE A 182 -14.86 6.16 0.80
CA ILE A 182 -14.82 6.65 2.19
C ILE A 182 -15.16 5.56 3.20
N ARG A 183 -16.08 4.65 2.85
CA ARG A 183 -16.41 3.47 3.65
C ARG A 183 -15.21 2.52 3.77
N LYS A 184 -14.49 2.27 2.66
CA LYS A 184 -13.27 1.45 2.62
C LYS A 184 -12.20 2.03 3.55
N CYS A 185 -11.94 3.32 3.45
CA CYS A 185 -10.99 4.04 4.32
C CYS A 185 -11.39 3.98 5.81
N ALA A 186 -12.67 4.16 6.12
CA ALA A 186 -13.16 4.11 7.50
C ALA A 186 -12.96 2.73 8.12
N LEU A 187 -13.26 1.67 7.36
CA LEU A 187 -13.06 0.31 7.82
C LEU A 187 -11.59 0.00 8.10
N VAL A 188 -10.70 0.38 7.19
CA VAL A 188 -9.25 0.15 7.36
C VAL A 188 -8.70 0.94 8.55
N ALA A 189 -9.17 2.17 8.77
CA ALA A 189 -8.81 2.95 9.96
C ALA A 189 -9.24 2.25 11.25
N ALA A 190 -10.48 1.76 11.34
CA ALA A 190 -10.97 1.05 12.52
C ALA A 190 -10.20 -0.27 12.74
N LEU A 191 -9.89 -1.03 11.67
CA LEU A 191 -9.10 -2.26 11.76
C LEU A 191 -7.67 -2.02 12.26
N ARG A 192 -7.04 -0.90 11.85
CA ARG A 192 -5.72 -0.51 12.36
C ARG A 192 -5.72 -0.23 13.86
N GLU A 193 -6.75 0.44 14.34
CA GLU A 193 -6.88 0.74 15.77
C GLU A 193 -7.25 -0.51 16.57
N ALA A 194 -8.06 -1.41 16.01
CA ALA A 194 -8.45 -2.66 16.65
C ALA A 194 -7.31 -3.68 16.75
N PHE A 195 -6.47 -3.77 15.71
CA PHE A 195 -5.39 -4.76 15.60
C PHE A 195 -4.05 -4.11 15.24
N PRO A 196 -3.50 -3.23 16.09
CA PRO A 196 -2.29 -2.46 15.77
C PRO A 196 -1.06 -3.35 15.56
N GLY A 197 -0.99 -4.50 16.24
CA GLY A 197 0.10 -5.47 16.04
C GLY A 197 0.04 -6.20 14.70
N ASP A 198 -1.16 -6.38 14.14
CA ASP A 198 -1.35 -7.14 12.89
C ASP A 198 -1.28 -6.23 11.66
N VAL A 199 -1.85 -5.01 11.74
CA VAL A 199 -2.04 -4.11 10.58
C VAL A 199 -1.76 -2.64 10.87
N GLY A 200 -1.32 -2.27 12.07
CA GLY A 200 -1.23 -0.86 12.51
C GLY A 200 -0.30 0.02 11.68
N SER A 201 0.75 -0.55 11.09
CA SER A 201 1.73 0.20 10.26
C SER A 201 1.46 0.10 8.75
N MET A 202 0.25 -0.32 8.35
CA MET A 202 -0.11 -0.54 6.95
C MET A 202 -1.09 0.51 6.45
N TYR A 203 -0.95 0.91 5.19
CA TYR A 203 -1.85 1.88 4.56
C TYR A 203 -2.31 1.36 3.21
N ILE A 204 -3.58 1.62 2.87
CA ILE A 204 -4.12 1.29 1.56
C ILE A 204 -3.83 2.43 0.57
N PRO A 205 -3.79 2.15 -0.75
CA PRO A 205 -3.57 3.19 -1.77
C PRO A 205 -4.55 4.36 -1.68
N ASP A 206 -5.82 4.07 -1.37
CA ASP A 206 -6.92 5.02 -1.30
C ASP A 206 -6.72 6.11 -0.23
N GLU A 207 -5.98 5.79 0.85
CA GLU A 207 -5.68 6.74 1.94
C GLU A 207 -4.51 7.66 1.62
N MET A 208 -3.67 7.24 0.66
CA MET A 208 -2.40 7.88 0.34
C MET A 208 -2.42 8.57 -1.03
N GLY A 209 -3.57 8.55 -1.73
CA GLY A 209 -3.73 9.21 -3.03
C GLY A 209 -3.12 8.45 -4.20
N PHE A 210 -2.88 7.16 -4.03
CA PHE A 210 -2.36 6.28 -5.08
C PHE A 210 -3.51 5.54 -5.75
N GLU A 211 -3.56 5.61 -7.08
CA GLU A 211 -4.54 4.84 -7.84
C GLU A 211 -4.02 3.42 -8.08
N GLU A 212 -4.80 2.42 -7.68
CA GLU A 212 -4.56 1.04 -8.08
C GLU A 212 -4.79 0.92 -9.60
N ASN A 213 -3.73 0.61 -10.35
CA ASN A 213 -3.84 0.39 -11.79
C ASN A 213 -4.70 -0.87 -12.03
N ALA A 214 -5.77 -0.74 -12.82
CA ALA A 214 -6.69 -1.84 -13.11
C ALA A 214 -6.01 -3.03 -13.83
N GLU A 215 -4.97 -2.78 -14.62
CA GLU A 215 -4.17 -3.84 -15.25
C GLU A 215 -3.28 -4.59 -14.25
N ALA A 216 -2.97 -3.95 -13.10
CA ALA A 216 -2.27 -4.59 -11.99
C ALA A 216 -3.20 -5.43 -11.09
N ALA A 217 -4.49 -5.57 -11.41
CA ALA A 217 -5.44 -6.37 -10.62
C ALA A 217 -5.28 -7.89 -10.81
N VAL A 218 -4.57 -8.34 -11.85
CA VAL A 218 -4.34 -9.78 -12.08
C VAL A 218 -3.13 -10.24 -11.24
N PRO A 219 -3.25 -11.33 -10.45
CA PRO A 219 -2.12 -11.95 -9.78
C PRO A 219 -1.07 -12.38 -10.80
N ILE A 220 0.19 -12.11 -10.50
CA ILE A 220 1.31 -12.54 -11.34
C ILE A 220 1.71 -13.95 -10.90
N THR A 221 1.82 -14.89 -11.83
CA THR A 221 2.25 -16.26 -11.50
C THR A 221 3.77 -16.28 -11.39
N PRO A 222 4.36 -16.61 -10.21
CA PRO A 222 5.80 -16.50 -9.98
C PRO A 222 6.64 -17.35 -10.93
N HIS A 223 6.17 -18.55 -11.27
CA HIS A 223 6.90 -19.48 -12.13
C HIS A 223 7.18 -18.90 -13.52
N ASN A 224 6.22 -18.19 -14.11
CA ASN A 224 6.40 -17.55 -15.42
C ASN A 224 7.32 -16.32 -15.37
N ALA A 225 7.38 -15.66 -14.21
CA ALA A 225 8.22 -14.49 -14.00
C ALA A 225 9.69 -14.88 -13.79
N MET A 226 9.92 -15.88 -12.93
CA MET A 226 11.27 -16.34 -12.59
C MET A 226 11.96 -17.01 -13.79
N ASP A 227 11.27 -17.88 -14.52
CA ASP A 227 11.85 -18.55 -15.70
C ASP A 227 12.29 -17.58 -16.80
N ALA A 228 11.60 -16.45 -16.96
CA ALA A 228 11.94 -15.44 -17.96
C ALA A 228 13.16 -14.63 -17.54
N THR A 229 13.20 -14.16 -16.28
CA THR A 229 14.31 -13.35 -15.77
C THR A 229 15.61 -14.16 -15.65
N TYR A 230 15.55 -15.42 -15.21
CA TYR A 230 16.76 -16.25 -15.08
C TYR A 230 17.38 -16.59 -16.44
N ARG A 231 16.56 -16.89 -17.47
CA ARG A 231 17.08 -17.07 -18.84
C ARG A 231 17.73 -15.81 -19.38
N GLU A 232 17.11 -14.65 -19.18
CA GLU A 232 17.68 -13.37 -19.61
C GLU A 232 18.99 -13.02 -18.89
N MET A 233 19.16 -13.42 -17.62
CA MET A 233 20.40 -13.21 -16.85
C MET A 233 21.51 -14.16 -17.29
N ASP A 234 21.21 -15.46 -17.44
CA ASP A 234 22.18 -16.47 -17.90
C ASP A 234 22.69 -16.12 -19.31
N GLU A 235 21.80 -15.72 -20.22
CA GLU A 235 22.16 -15.28 -21.58
C GLU A 235 23.03 -14.00 -21.58
N ALA A 236 22.80 -13.08 -20.63
CA ALA A 236 23.57 -11.85 -20.50
C ALA A 236 24.97 -12.07 -19.90
N GLU A 237 25.11 -13.01 -18.95
CA GLU A 237 26.41 -13.42 -18.40
C GLU A 237 27.24 -14.18 -19.45
N GLU A 238 26.65 -15.10 -20.21
CA GLU A 238 27.31 -15.81 -21.31
C GLU A 238 27.80 -14.85 -22.43
N MET A 239 27.01 -13.81 -22.75
CA MET A 239 27.46 -12.76 -23.68
C MET A 239 28.63 -11.94 -23.12
N GLN A 240 28.66 -11.64 -21.82
CA GLN A 240 29.76 -10.87 -21.23
C GLN A 240 31.05 -11.68 -21.14
N GLU A 241 30.98 -12.97 -20.78
CA GLU A 241 32.14 -13.86 -20.79
C GLU A 241 32.67 -14.05 -22.21
N SER A 242 31.80 -14.31 -23.20
CA SER A 242 32.24 -14.46 -24.60
C SER A 242 32.85 -13.20 -25.20
N VAL A 243 32.34 -12.00 -24.85
CA VAL A 243 32.94 -10.73 -25.25
C VAL A 243 34.29 -10.51 -24.56
N GLN A 244 34.44 -10.83 -23.27
CA GLN A 244 35.73 -10.74 -22.58
C GLN A 244 36.75 -11.71 -23.16
N ASP A 245 36.39 -12.97 -23.40
CA ASP A 245 37.29 -13.97 -23.99
C ASP A 245 37.72 -13.56 -25.41
N SER A 246 36.82 -13.00 -26.22
CA SER A 246 37.17 -12.50 -27.56
C SER A 246 38.14 -11.31 -27.53
N PHE A 247 38.11 -10.50 -26.46
CA PHE A 247 38.97 -9.33 -26.29
C PHE A 247 40.38 -9.71 -25.81
N PHE A 248 40.54 -10.83 -25.10
CA PHE A 248 41.84 -11.34 -24.65
C PHE A 248 42.55 -12.25 -25.66
N THR A 249 41.85 -12.75 -26.68
CA THR A 249 42.44 -13.58 -27.76
C THR A 249 43.14 -12.80 -28.87
N ASP A 250 42.98 -11.47 -28.94
CA ASP A 250 43.48 -10.62 -30.04
C ASP A 250 44.79 -9.85 -29.73
N GLU A 251 45.39 -10.07 -28.54
CA GLU A 251 46.72 -9.52 -28.15
C GLU A 251 47.84 -10.58 -28.08
N GLY A 252 47.76 -11.64 -28.89
CA GLY A 252 48.76 -12.72 -28.97
C GLY A 252 49.60 -12.73 -30.25
#